data_AF-A0A3M3VYB1-F1
#
_entry.id   AF-A0A3M3VYB1-F1
#
_cell.length_a   1.000
_cell.length_b   1.000
_cell.length_c   1.000
_cell.angle_alpha   90.00
_cell.angle_beta   90.00
_cell.angle_gamma   90.00
#
_symmetry.space_group_name_H-M   'P 1'
#
loop_
_entity.id
_entity.type
_entity.pdbx_description
1 polymer ?
#
loop_
_entity_poly.entity_id
_entity_poly.type
_entity_poly.pdbx_seq_one_letter_code
_entity_poly.pdbx_strand_id
1 'polypeptide(L)'
;MPDPEKTFHRGSTDYFVSDRKIDIGAFDTPTFTGLAVGTVEKLGKRDLIAVTHEPLSNGDGLNVQIKREVVGFRANIAELKGEFEEDGQKRWRYRVEPNEMPAALSRVRPNHPLNRNLDHNWQQALLKTSAERRIGIQWQVTLREDHLRLEAISEEGVSVAVNLDGPFGAANKPEQALDQLRDLLTQLGTTIYHAQDVRLDAPQAFFVPNSQLKTLRRDAIEALTEARIEAHPRGGRKAETTPPPVYPESHLSFLANVYNQKARDFYHRHGVQLIDAAYEAHEETGEVPVMITKHCLRFSFNLCPKQAKGVTGVRTKVAPMQLVHGDEVLTLKFDCKPCEMHVIGKMKGHILDLPLPGSAAAKSVVGHITPEDLLKTARQRSPH
;
A
#
# COMPACT_ATOMS: atom_id res chain seq x y z
N MET A 1 4.75 1.40 14.69
CA MET A 1 4.33 2.58 13.89
C MET A 1 4.80 2.34 12.46
N PRO A 2 3.93 2.49 11.45
CA PRO A 2 4.33 2.32 10.05
C PRO A 2 5.37 3.38 9.69
N ASP A 3 6.45 2.96 9.07
CA ASP A 3 7.57 3.80 8.63
C ASP A 3 7.96 3.39 7.20
N PRO A 4 7.62 4.21 6.18
CA PRO A 4 7.94 3.91 4.79
C PRO A 4 9.44 3.74 4.53
N GLU A 5 10.30 4.43 5.27
CA GLU A 5 11.76 4.38 5.08
C GLU A 5 12.34 3.01 5.48
N LYS A 6 11.66 2.30 6.39
CA LYS A 6 12.00 0.93 6.82
C LYS A 6 11.44 -0.17 5.91
N THR A 7 10.61 0.21 4.93
CA THR A 7 10.16 -0.72 3.88
C THR A 7 11.26 -0.90 2.83
N PHE A 8 10.95 -1.58 1.71
CA PHE A 8 11.93 -1.78 0.63
C PHE A 8 12.43 -0.43 0.08
N HIS A 9 13.60 -0.01 0.56
CA HIS A 9 14.26 1.25 0.30
C HIS A 9 15.54 1.06 -0.54
N ARG A 10 15.56 1.67 -1.74
CA ARG A 10 16.72 1.69 -2.65
C ARG A 10 17.28 3.10 -2.84
N GLY A 11 16.98 4.00 -1.90
CA GLY A 11 17.04 5.45 -2.10
C GLY A 11 15.67 5.99 -2.53
N SER A 12 15.28 7.13 -1.96
CA SER A 12 14.11 7.88 -2.41
C SER A 12 14.50 8.88 -3.50
N THR A 13 13.63 9.02 -4.49
CA THR A 13 13.73 10.09 -5.48
C THR A 13 12.39 10.78 -5.55
N ASP A 14 12.41 12.11 -5.63
CA ASP A 14 11.22 12.90 -5.88
C ASP A 14 10.84 12.91 -7.36
N TYR A 15 11.58 12.17 -8.22
CA TYR A 15 11.35 12.08 -9.66
C TYR A 15 11.10 13.46 -10.32
N PHE A 16 11.79 14.49 -9.82
CA PHE A 16 11.69 15.88 -10.28
C PHE A 16 10.40 16.63 -9.93
N VAL A 17 9.70 16.28 -8.84
CA VAL A 17 8.54 17.05 -8.35
C VAL A 17 8.88 18.52 -8.10
N SER A 18 10.07 18.82 -7.56
CA SER A 18 10.53 20.21 -7.34
C SER A 18 11.48 20.65 -8.45
N ASP A 19 12.68 20.07 -8.48
CA ASP A 19 13.76 20.46 -9.39
C ASP A 19 14.53 19.24 -9.89
N ARG A 20 15.31 19.44 -10.96
CA ARG A 20 16.22 18.40 -11.44
C ARG A 20 17.41 18.22 -10.51
N LYS A 21 17.41 17.12 -9.74
CA LYS A 21 18.56 16.67 -8.94
C LYS A 21 19.63 16.04 -9.83
N ILE A 22 20.90 16.17 -9.40
CA ILE A 22 22.08 15.62 -10.10
C ILE A 22 22.02 14.09 -10.13
N ASP A 23 21.60 13.49 -9.02
CA ASP A 23 21.47 12.05 -8.86
C ASP A 23 20.02 11.67 -8.55
N ILE A 24 19.42 10.93 -9.48
CA ILE A 24 18.09 10.32 -9.30
C ILE A 24 18.12 8.82 -9.60
N GLY A 25 19.29 8.27 -9.93
CA GLY A 25 19.43 6.89 -10.34
C GLY A 25 20.25 6.13 -9.32
N ALA A 26 19.73 5.03 -8.80
CA ALA A 26 20.51 4.12 -7.96
C ALA A 26 21.42 3.24 -8.82
N PHE A 27 22.47 3.84 -9.43
CA PHE A 27 23.42 3.12 -10.30
C PHE A 27 24.33 2.14 -9.55
N ASP A 28 24.41 2.28 -8.23
CA ASP A 28 25.35 1.54 -7.41
C ASP A 28 24.96 0.07 -7.21
N THR A 29 23.68 -0.22 -7.00
CA THR A 29 23.21 -1.60 -6.86
C THR A 29 21.71 -1.76 -7.12
N PRO A 30 21.29 -2.83 -7.85
CA PRO A 30 19.89 -3.19 -8.02
C PRO A 30 19.40 -4.04 -6.83
N THR A 31 20.03 -4.00 -5.66
CA THR A 31 19.64 -4.78 -4.46
C THR A 31 19.17 -3.91 -3.29
N PHE A 32 18.41 -4.48 -2.35
CA PHE A 32 17.79 -3.76 -1.25
C PHE A 32 18.82 -3.50 -0.13
N THR A 33 19.35 -2.27 -0.09
CA THR A 33 20.35 -1.82 0.90
C THR A 33 19.73 -1.40 2.23
N GLY A 34 18.50 -0.87 2.23
CA GLY A 34 17.86 -0.40 3.47
C GLY A 34 18.44 0.91 3.99
N LEU A 35 18.30 1.15 5.29
CA LEU A 35 18.72 2.39 5.94
C LEU A 35 20.13 2.25 6.51
N ALA A 36 20.94 3.31 6.40
CA ALA A 36 22.20 3.38 7.12
C ALA A 36 21.93 3.36 8.63
N VAL A 37 22.59 2.47 9.37
CA VAL A 37 22.41 2.33 10.83
C VAL A 37 23.72 2.54 11.60
N GLY A 38 24.87 2.56 10.92
CA GLY A 38 26.16 2.72 11.58
C GLY A 38 27.35 2.42 10.71
N THR A 39 28.45 2.04 11.35
CA THR A 39 29.70 1.61 10.71
C THR A 39 30.26 0.37 11.38
N VAL A 40 31.06 -0.40 10.63
CA VAL A 40 31.81 -1.54 11.14
C VAL A 40 33.14 -1.03 11.72
N GLU A 41 33.29 -1.06 13.04
CA GLU A 41 34.51 -0.64 13.75
C GLU A 41 35.61 -1.69 13.60
N LYS A 42 35.25 -2.98 13.76
CA LYS A 42 36.21 -4.09 13.70
C LYS A 42 35.56 -5.36 13.17
N LEU A 43 36.29 -6.11 12.36
CA LEU A 43 35.89 -7.44 11.92
C LEU A 43 36.69 -8.51 12.68
N GLY A 44 35.98 -9.46 13.28
CA GLY A 44 36.54 -10.68 13.87
C GLY A 44 36.40 -11.88 12.94
N LYS A 45 36.75 -13.07 13.44
CA LYS A 45 36.62 -14.33 12.65
C LYS A 45 35.17 -14.81 12.52
N ARG A 46 34.34 -14.55 13.54
CA ARG A 46 32.94 -15.00 13.63
C ARG A 46 31.98 -13.88 13.97
N ASP A 47 32.48 -12.71 14.32
CA ASP A 47 31.71 -11.56 14.72
C ASP A 47 32.26 -10.27 14.09
N LEU A 48 31.54 -9.18 14.29
CA LEU A 48 32.00 -7.83 14.04
C LEU A 48 31.61 -6.93 15.20
N ILE A 49 32.38 -5.87 15.39
CA ILE A 49 32.01 -4.75 16.25
C ILE A 49 31.47 -3.65 15.35
N ALA A 50 30.23 -3.23 15.61
CA ALA A 50 29.59 -2.14 14.91
C ALA A 50 29.28 -1.00 15.88
N VAL A 51 29.45 0.22 15.41
CA VAL A 51 28.99 1.44 16.08
C VAL A 51 27.78 1.94 15.32
N THR A 52 26.65 2.08 16.00
CA THR A 52 25.35 2.39 15.40
C THR A 52 24.72 3.61 16.02
N HIS A 53 23.87 4.31 15.28
CA HIS A 53 23.04 5.42 15.78
C HIS A 53 21.60 5.02 16.05
N GLU A 54 21.28 3.74 15.89
CA GLU A 54 20.01 3.15 16.29
C GLU A 54 20.27 1.79 16.95
N PRO A 55 19.41 1.36 17.89
CA PRO A 55 19.51 0.03 18.47
C PRO A 55 19.39 -1.08 17.43
N LEU A 56 20.23 -2.12 17.58
CA LEU A 56 20.13 -3.37 16.83
C LEU A 56 19.42 -4.45 17.66
N SER A 57 18.77 -5.39 16.95
CA SER A 57 18.06 -6.52 17.55
C SER A 57 18.49 -7.85 16.94
N ASN A 58 18.36 -8.93 17.72
CA ASN A 58 18.52 -10.27 17.19
C ASN A 58 17.50 -10.50 16.06
N GLY A 59 17.97 -11.09 14.96
CA GLY A 59 17.19 -11.34 13.77
C GLY A 59 17.23 -10.22 12.73
N ASP A 60 17.82 -9.05 13.03
CA ASP A 60 17.98 -7.97 12.07
C ASP A 60 18.80 -8.41 10.85
N GLY A 61 18.43 -7.92 9.67
CA GLY A 61 19.16 -8.09 8.42
C GLY A 61 20.04 -6.86 8.19
N LEU A 62 21.34 -7.10 8.17
CA LEU A 62 22.36 -6.08 8.00
C LEU A 62 23.10 -6.32 6.70
N ASN A 63 23.65 -5.26 6.13
CA ASN A 63 24.49 -5.39 4.95
C ASN A 63 25.58 -4.31 4.91
N VAL A 64 26.61 -4.64 4.16
CA VAL A 64 27.67 -3.72 3.77
C VAL A 64 27.79 -3.73 2.26
N GLN A 65 28.10 -2.59 1.66
CA GLN A 65 28.33 -2.51 0.23
C GLN A 65 29.84 -2.59 -0.06
N ILE A 66 30.27 -3.63 -0.76
CA ILE A 66 31.67 -3.82 -1.16
C ILE A 66 31.75 -3.60 -2.67
N LYS A 67 32.33 -2.46 -3.08
CA LYS A 67 32.27 -1.97 -4.47
C LYS A 67 30.81 -1.77 -4.91
N ARG A 68 30.28 -2.59 -5.82
CA ARG A 68 28.90 -2.54 -6.33
C ARG A 68 28.03 -3.71 -5.85
N GLU A 69 28.57 -4.52 -4.95
CA GLU A 69 27.89 -5.71 -4.42
C GLU A 69 27.45 -5.45 -2.99
N VAL A 70 26.19 -5.75 -2.70
CA VAL A 70 25.64 -5.72 -1.34
C VAL A 70 25.84 -7.08 -0.71
N VAL A 71 26.61 -7.12 0.37
CA VAL A 71 26.86 -8.33 1.15
C VAL A 71 25.97 -8.29 2.38
N GLY A 72 24.84 -8.99 2.31
CA GLY A 72 23.88 -9.11 3.40
C GLY A 72 24.19 -10.27 4.34
N PHE A 73 23.85 -10.11 5.61
CA PHE A 73 23.89 -11.14 6.63
C PHE A 73 22.82 -10.89 7.70
N ARG A 74 22.39 -11.95 8.38
CA ARG A 74 21.44 -11.85 9.49
C ARG A 74 22.18 -11.82 10.81
N ALA A 75 21.93 -10.81 11.64
CA ALA A 75 22.42 -10.72 13.00
C ALA A 75 21.74 -11.80 13.86
N ASN A 76 22.40 -12.95 14.04
CA ASN A 76 21.88 -14.00 14.91
C ASN A 76 21.95 -13.55 16.38
N ILE A 77 23.07 -12.92 16.75
CA ILE A 77 23.27 -12.29 18.06
C ILE A 77 23.69 -10.84 17.83
N ALA A 78 22.96 -9.89 18.41
CA ALA A 78 23.31 -8.48 18.52
C ALA A 78 23.49 -8.15 20.01
N GLU A 79 24.72 -8.25 20.50
CA GLU A 79 25.06 -8.04 21.91
C GLU A 79 25.53 -6.61 22.15
N LEU A 80 24.79 -5.83 22.94
CA LEU A 80 25.19 -4.47 23.30
C LEU A 80 26.43 -4.50 24.22
N LYS A 81 27.50 -3.83 23.81
CA LYS A 81 28.77 -3.73 24.56
C LYS A 81 28.93 -2.41 25.30
N GLY A 82 28.23 -1.37 24.85
CA GLY A 82 28.22 -0.08 25.52
C GLY A 82 27.49 0.99 24.73
N GLU A 83 27.17 2.07 25.42
CA GLU A 83 26.59 3.27 24.85
C GLU A 83 27.53 4.43 25.14
N PHE A 84 27.65 5.36 24.19
CA PHE A 84 28.48 6.56 24.34
C PHE A 84 27.91 7.71 23.53
N GLU A 85 28.40 8.92 23.76
CA GLU A 85 28.07 10.08 22.94
C GLU A 85 29.24 10.43 22.03
N GLU A 86 28.91 10.72 20.77
CA GLU A 86 29.85 11.19 19.74
C GLU A 86 29.16 12.31 18.97
N ASP A 87 29.82 13.47 18.86
CA ASP A 87 29.26 14.69 18.25
C ASP A 87 27.88 15.10 18.83
N GLY A 88 27.68 14.90 20.13
CA GLY A 88 26.41 15.20 20.82
C GLY A 88 25.27 14.24 20.47
N GLN A 89 25.56 13.13 19.80
CA GLN A 89 24.58 12.10 19.44
C GLN A 89 24.89 10.79 20.15
N LYS A 90 23.84 10.12 20.63
CA LYS A 90 23.95 8.80 21.26
C LYS A 90 24.35 7.75 20.23
N ARG A 91 25.33 6.92 20.59
CA ARG A 91 25.83 5.79 19.81
C ARG A 91 25.78 4.51 20.63
N TRP A 92 25.58 3.39 19.94
CA TRP A 92 25.58 2.04 20.52
C TRP A 92 26.68 1.21 19.88
N ARG A 93 27.55 0.62 20.70
CA ARG A 93 28.55 -0.35 20.27
C ARG A 93 27.98 -1.76 20.44
N TYR A 94 27.81 -2.49 19.35
CA TYR A 94 27.34 -3.87 19.34
C TYR A 94 28.43 -4.82 18.91
N ARG A 95 28.48 -6.00 19.55
CA ARG A 95 29.09 -7.19 18.96
C ARG A 95 28.00 -7.95 18.20
N VAL A 96 28.16 -8.08 16.90
CA VAL A 96 27.21 -8.74 16.02
C VAL A 96 27.79 -10.06 15.53
N GLU A 97 27.09 -11.16 15.79
CA GLU A 97 27.42 -12.50 15.31
C GLU A 97 26.43 -12.91 14.20
N PRO A 98 26.87 -13.00 12.94
CA PRO A 98 26.05 -13.53 11.86
C PRO A 98 25.79 -15.04 12.03
N ASN A 99 24.66 -15.55 11.51
CA ASN A 99 24.43 -17.00 11.44
C ASN A 99 25.50 -17.70 10.57
N GLU A 100 25.82 -17.10 9.42
CA GLU A 100 26.92 -17.48 8.57
C GLU A 100 27.70 -16.20 8.24
N MET A 101 29.03 -16.24 8.40
CA MET A 101 29.92 -15.13 8.07
C MET A 101 30.19 -15.15 6.57
N PRO A 102 29.63 -14.23 5.76
CA PRO A 102 29.89 -14.23 4.32
C PRO A 102 31.37 -13.99 4.05
N ALA A 103 31.99 -14.82 3.21
CA ALA A 103 33.43 -14.72 2.91
C ALA A 103 33.84 -13.32 2.40
N ALA A 104 32.93 -12.63 1.71
CA ALA A 104 33.14 -11.28 1.21
C ALA A 104 33.35 -10.24 2.33
N LEU A 105 32.84 -10.45 3.55
CA LEU A 105 33.04 -9.52 4.67
C LEU A 105 34.51 -9.36 5.05
N SER A 106 35.37 -10.35 4.76
CA SER A 106 36.83 -10.25 4.97
C SER A 106 37.48 -9.04 4.26
N ARG A 107 36.81 -8.45 3.27
CA ARG A 107 37.27 -7.28 2.51
C ARG A 107 36.80 -5.94 3.11
N VAL A 108 35.97 -5.98 4.16
CA VAL A 108 35.47 -4.79 4.85
C VAL A 108 36.60 -4.12 5.61
N ARG A 109 36.70 -2.80 5.46
CA ARG A 109 37.68 -1.98 6.18
C ARG A 109 37.05 -1.42 7.47
N PRO A 110 37.85 -1.01 8.46
CA PRO A 110 37.34 -0.24 9.58
C PRO A 110 36.58 1.01 9.12
N ASN A 111 35.54 1.38 9.88
CA ASN A 111 34.62 2.49 9.63
C ASN A 111 33.77 2.36 8.35
N HIS A 112 33.64 1.16 7.80
CA HIS A 112 32.83 0.94 6.61
C HIS A 112 31.33 1.06 6.93
N PRO A 113 30.51 1.73 6.08
CA PRO A 113 29.08 1.89 6.33
C PRO A 113 28.34 0.55 6.50
N LEU A 114 27.45 0.52 7.48
CA LEU A 114 26.56 -0.59 7.81
C LEU A 114 25.11 -0.15 7.62
N ASN A 115 24.35 -0.91 6.84
CA ASN A 115 22.93 -0.67 6.61
C ASN A 115 22.07 -1.79 7.19
N ARG A 116 20.82 -1.49 7.51
CA ARG A 116 19.78 -2.42 7.95
C ARG A 116 18.68 -2.47 6.90
N ASN A 117 18.49 -3.64 6.28
CA ASN A 117 17.42 -3.89 5.32
C ASN A 117 16.30 -4.78 5.90
N LEU A 118 16.45 -5.25 7.14
CA LEU A 118 15.40 -5.95 7.86
C LEU A 118 15.46 -5.55 9.33
N ASP A 119 14.48 -4.76 9.78
CA ASP A 119 14.27 -4.44 11.20
C ASP A 119 13.29 -5.46 11.78
N HIS A 120 13.81 -6.45 12.51
CA HIS A 120 13.02 -7.59 12.97
C HIS A 120 11.92 -7.15 13.94
N ASN A 121 12.24 -6.28 14.89
CA ASN A 121 11.30 -5.79 15.88
C ASN A 121 10.20 -4.93 15.24
N TRP A 122 10.56 -4.08 14.27
CA TRP A 122 9.59 -3.29 13.53
C TRP A 122 8.62 -4.19 12.73
N GLN A 123 9.11 -5.22 12.05
CA GLN A 123 8.25 -6.18 11.36
C GLN A 123 7.31 -6.92 12.32
N GLN A 124 7.81 -7.38 13.46
CA GLN A 124 6.97 -8.03 14.47
C GLN A 124 5.93 -7.06 15.06
N ALA A 125 6.27 -5.77 15.20
CA ALA A 125 5.34 -4.76 15.64
C ALA A 125 4.21 -4.50 14.63
N LEU A 126 4.49 -4.58 13.32
CA LEU A 126 3.47 -4.44 12.27
C LEU A 126 2.47 -5.60 12.22
N LEU A 127 2.87 -6.80 12.67
CA LEU A 127 1.99 -7.97 12.72
C LEU A 127 1.02 -7.95 13.90
N LYS A 128 1.24 -7.06 14.88
CA LYS A 128 0.37 -6.92 16.05
C LYS A 128 -0.76 -5.94 15.77
N THR A 129 -1.92 -6.19 16.37
CA THR A 129 -3.04 -5.24 16.37
C THR A 129 -2.56 -3.91 16.95
N SER A 130 -2.48 -2.88 16.10
CA SER A 130 -2.04 -1.54 16.50
C SER A 130 -3.18 -0.65 16.95
N ALA A 131 -4.40 -0.94 16.50
CA ALA A 131 -5.63 -0.24 16.87
C ALA A 131 -6.84 -1.13 16.59
N GLU A 132 -7.90 -0.94 17.36
CA GLU A 132 -9.20 -1.56 17.13
C GLU A 132 -10.25 -0.45 17.08
N ARG A 133 -11.12 -0.47 16.07
CA ARG A 133 -12.27 0.45 15.97
C ARG A 133 -13.55 -0.34 16.18
N ARG A 134 -14.28 -0.02 17.25
CA ARG A 134 -15.63 -0.54 17.53
C ARG A 134 -16.66 0.56 17.41
N ILE A 135 -17.86 0.23 16.94
CA ILE A 135 -19.00 1.14 16.83
C ILE A 135 -19.66 1.30 18.18
N GLY A 136 -19.87 2.54 18.60
CA GLY A 136 -20.62 2.84 19.81
C GLY A 136 -22.09 2.51 19.65
N ILE A 137 -22.68 1.88 20.66
CA ILE A 137 -24.12 1.68 20.76
C ILE A 137 -24.68 2.20 22.08
N GLN A 138 -25.87 2.77 22.02
CA GLN A 138 -26.66 3.16 23.19
C GLN A 138 -27.87 2.24 23.28
N TRP A 139 -28.10 1.72 24.47
CA TRP A 139 -29.27 0.90 24.75
C TRP A 139 -30.37 1.74 25.40
N GLN A 140 -31.58 1.65 24.89
CA GLN A 140 -32.80 2.06 25.58
C GLN A 140 -33.62 0.82 25.89
N VAL A 141 -33.91 0.62 27.17
CA VAL A 141 -34.53 -0.60 27.66
C VAL A 141 -35.81 -0.26 28.38
N THR A 142 -36.91 -0.87 27.96
CA THR A 142 -38.20 -0.76 28.64
C THR A 142 -38.54 -2.13 29.20
N LEU A 143 -38.65 -2.23 30.53
CA LEU A 143 -39.02 -3.47 31.21
C LEU A 143 -40.37 -3.28 31.94
N ARG A 144 -41.32 -4.15 31.63
CA ARG A 144 -42.64 -4.26 32.26
C ARG A 144 -42.90 -5.72 32.64
N GLU A 145 -44.04 -6.00 33.26
CA GLU A 145 -44.40 -7.37 33.65
C GLU A 145 -44.63 -8.26 32.42
N ASP A 146 -45.25 -7.70 31.39
CA ASP A 146 -45.70 -8.42 30.20
C ASP A 146 -44.69 -8.40 29.05
N HIS A 147 -43.70 -7.51 29.06
CA HIS A 147 -42.71 -7.42 27.99
C HIS A 147 -41.40 -6.74 28.40
N LEU A 148 -40.34 -7.09 27.66
CA LEU A 148 -39.04 -6.43 27.66
C LEU A 148 -38.74 -5.97 26.23
N ARG A 149 -38.52 -4.67 26.05
CA ARG A 149 -38.10 -4.07 24.78
C ARG A 149 -36.66 -3.60 24.90
N LEU A 150 -35.78 -4.07 24.01
CA LEU A 150 -34.43 -3.55 23.83
C LEU A 150 -34.36 -2.76 22.53
N GLU A 151 -34.05 -1.49 22.63
CA GLU A 151 -33.73 -0.64 21.49
C GLU A 151 -32.23 -0.35 21.48
N ALA A 152 -31.56 -0.74 20.40
CA ALA A 152 -30.14 -0.52 20.17
C ALA A 152 -29.97 0.60 19.14
N ILE A 153 -29.19 1.63 19.48
CA ILE A 153 -28.96 2.81 18.63
C ILE A 153 -27.46 2.92 18.35
N SER A 154 -27.05 2.89 17.08
CA SER A 154 -25.65 3.07 16.69
C SER A 154 -25.22 4.54 16.79
N GLU A 155 -23.91 4.78 16.87
CA GLU A 155 -23.32 6.12 16.83
C GLU A 155 -23.63 6.91 15.53
N GLU A 156 -24.10 6.24 14.48
CA GLU A 156 -24.56 6.86 13.22
C GLU A 156 -26.06 7.19 13.24
N GLY A 157 -26.77 6.85 14.32
CA GLY A 157 -28.20 7.10 14.49
C GLY A 157 -29.12 6.02 13.94
N VAL A 158 -28.60 4.86 13.50
CA VAL A 158 -29.44 3.72 13.10
C VAL A 158 -29.97 3.03 14.34
N SER A 159 -31.28 2.82 14.44
CA SER A 159 -31.89 2.12 15.56
C SER A 159 -32.70 0.90 15.15
N VAL A 160 -32.69 -0.11 16.01
CA VAL A 160 -33.55 -1.30 15.92
C VAL A 160 -34.11 -1.61 17.28
N ALA A 161 -35.31 -2.20 17.33
CA ALA A 161 -35.92 -2.66 18.56
C ALA A 161 -36.32 -4.13 18.44
N VAL A 162 -36.01 -4.89 19.49
CA VAL A 162 -36.43 -6.29 19.65
C VAL A 162 -37.19 -6.44 20.96
N ASN A 163 -38.14 -7.36 20.98
CA ASN A 163 -39.02 -7.58 22.13
C ASN A 163 -38.93 -9.04 22.62
N LEU A 164 -39.11 -9.20 23.92
CA LEU A 164 -39.32 -10.49 24.57
C LEU A 164 -40.60 -10.42 25.38
N ASP A 165 -41.54 -11.30 25.06
CA ASP A 165 -42.82 -11.40 25.76
C ASP A 165 -42.63 -12.08 27.12
N GLY A 166 -43.37 -11.59 28.12
CA GLY A 166 -43.44 -12.13 29.46
C GLY A 166 -44.49 -13.25 29.60
N PRO A 167 -45.08 -13.43 30.80
CA PRO A 167 -44.95 -12.60 31.99
C PRO A 167 -43.61 -12.82 32.72
N PHE A 168 -43.05 -11.75 33.27
CA PHE A 168 -41.89 -11.78 34.14
C PHE A 168 -42.32 -11.65 35.60
N GLY A 169 -41.82 -12.53 36.46
CA GLY A 169 -42.08 -12.44 37.90
C GLY A 169 -41.33 -11.27 38.53
N ALA A 170 -41.88 -10.69 39.61
CA ALA A 170 -41.17 -9.69 40.40
C ALA A 170 -39.81 -10.22 40.88
N ALA A 171 -38.76 -9.39 40.78
CA ALA A 171 -37.43 -9.80 41.18
C ALA A 171 -37.31 -9.87 42.71
N ASN A 172 -36.82 -10.99 43.25
CA ASN A 172 -36.52 -11.13 44.68
C ASN A 172 -35.45 -10.13 45.17
N LYS A 173 -34.56 -9.70 44.27
CA LYS A 173 -33.51 -8.71 44.52
C LYS A 173 -33.55 -7.65 43.41
N PRO A 174 -34.40 -6.62 43.54
CA PRO A 174 -34.67 -5.63 42.50
C PRO A 174 -33.42 -4.97 41.91
N GLU A 175 -32.54 -4.43 42.75
CA GLU A 175 -31.33 -3.73 42.31
C GLU A 175 -30.38 -4.67 41.55
N GLN A 176 -30.14 -5.86 42.09
CA GLN A 176 -29.26 -6.86 41.44
C GLN A 176 -29.79 -7.32 40.08
N ALA A 177 -31.12 -7.40 39.90
CA ALA A 177 -31.71 -7.77 38.62
C ALA A 177 -31.49 -6.68 37.56
N LEU A 178 -31.63 -5.40 37.94
CA LEU A 178 -31.39 -4.27 37.03
C LEU A 178 -29.89 -4.11 36.70
N ASP A 179 -29.00 -4.31 37.67
CA ASP A 179 -27.55 -4.28 37.44
C ASP A 179 -27.12 -5.42 36.52
N GLN A 180 -27.64 -6.64 36.73
CA GLN A 180 -27.38 -7.78 35.86
C GLN A 180 -27.85 -7.53 34.42
N LEU A 181 -28.99 -6.86 34.25
CA LEU A 181 -29.48 -6.46 32.93
C LEU A 181 -28.51 -5.46 32.25
N ARG A 182 -28.03 -4.46 32.99
CA ARG A 182 -27.03 -3.49 32.48
C ARG A 182 -25.73 -4.19 32.09
N ASP A 183 -25.19 -5.01 32.97
CA ASP A 183 -23.94 -5.73 32.75
C ASP A 183 -24.02 -6.66 31.53
N LEU A 184 -25.16 -7.34 31.35
CA LEU A 184 -25.34 -8.22 30.21
C LEU A 184 -25.37 -7.43 28.89
N LEU A 185 -25.98 -6.25 28.86
CA LEU A 185 -26.04 -5.41 27.66
C LEU A 185 -24.70 -4.76 27.29
N THR A 186 -23.78 -4.59 28.25
CA THR A 186 -22.42 -4.10 27.98
C THR A 186 -21.48 -5.19 27.44
N GLN A 187 -21.78 -6.46 27.70
CA GLN A 187 -20.98 -7.62 27.27
C GLN A 187 -21.17 -7.96 25.77
N LEU A 188 -20.59 -7.16 24.88
CA LEU A 188 -20.70 -7.33 23.42
C LEU A 188 -19.58 -8.17 22.78
N GLY A 189 -18.62 -8.63 23.58
CA GLY A 189 -17.65 -9.67 23.20
C GLY A 189 -16.84 -9.37 21.93
N THR A 190 -16.94 -10.29 20.97
CA THR A 190 -16.22 -10.29 19.68
C THR A 190 -16.96 -9.55 18.56
N THR A 191 -18.07 -8.88 18.87
CA THR A 191 -18.78 -8.08 17.87
C THR A 191 -17.99 -6.79 17.57
N ILE A 192 -18.34 -6.13 16.47
CA ILE A 192 -17.79 -4.82 16.12
C ILE A 192 -18.33 -3.68 17.00
N TYR A 193 -19.13 -3.96 18.02
CA TYR A 193 -19.79 -2.96 18.85
C TYR A 193 -19.18 -2.86 20.25
N HIS A 194 -19.34 -1.68 20.87
CA HIS A 194 -19.14 -1.47 22.30
C HIS A 194 -20.31 -0.65 22.85
N ALA A 195 -20.76 -0.97 24.07
CA ALA A 195 -21.83 -0.22 24.71
C ALA A 195 -21.27 1.10 25.26
N GLN A 196 -21.90 2.21 24.88
CA GLN A 196 -21.60 3.55 25.40
C GLN A 196 -22.48 3.90 26.60
N ASP A 197 -23.77 3.56 26.54
CA ASP A 197 -24.75 3.87 27.56
C ASP A 197 -25.86 2.79 27.60
N VAL A 198 -26.44 2.58 28.78
CA VAL A 198 -27.59 1.70 28.99
C VAL A 198 -28.63 2.45 29.83
N ARG A 199 -29.70 2.90 29.19
CA ARG A 199 -30.81 3.58 29.84
C ARG A 199 -31.93 2.59 30.11
N LEU A 200 -32.22 2.38 31.39
CA LEU A 200 -33.31 1.53 31.84
C LEU A 200 -34.52 2.37 32.24
N ASP A 201 -35.66 2.11 31.61
CA ASP A 201 -36.99 2.49 32.08
C ASP A 201 -37.68 1.22 32.64
N ALA A 202 -37.54 1.04 33.95
CA ALA A 202 -38.09 -0.11 34.68
C ALA A 202 -38.66 0.38 36.03
N PRO A 203 -39.93 0.86 36.08
CA PRO A 203 -40.56 1.34 37.31
C PRO A 203 -40.61 0.28 38.41
N GLN A 204 -40.66 -0.99 38.02
CA GLN A 204 -40.56 -2.15 38.89
C GLN A 204 -39.52 -3.12 38.30
N ALA A 205 -38.73 -3.75 39.17
CA ALA A 205 -37.76 -4.75 38.74
C ALA A 205 -38.43 -6.11 38.55
N PHE A 206 -38.35 -6.63 37.34
CA PHE A 206 -38.79 -7.98 37.00
C PHE A 206 -37.59 -8.89 36.73
N PHE A 207 -37.72 -10.16 37.06
CA PHE A 207 -36.70 -11.16 36.79
C PHE A 207 -36.83 -11.65 35.35
N VAL A 208 -35.80 -11.39 34.54
CA VAL A 208 -35.70 -11.91 33.17
C VAL A 208 -34.61 -12.98 33.13
N PRO A 209 -34.88 -14.20 32.62
CA PRO A 209 -33.87 -15.24 32.49
C PRO A 209 -32.67 -14.81 31.64
N ASN A 210 -31.46 -15.01 32.17
CA ASN A 210 -30.21 -14.64 31.49
C ASN A 210 -30.04 -15.25 30.09
N SER A 211 -30.54 -16.47 29.87
CA SER A 211 -30.50 -17.11 28.54
C SER A 211 -31.34 -16.36 27.51
N GLN A 212 -32.51 -15.88 27.90
CA GLN A 212 -33.39 -15.07 27.06
C GLN A 212 -32.79 -13.68 26.82
N LEU A 213 -32.24 -13.03 27.86
CA LEU A 213 -31.52 -11.75 27.70
C LEU A 213 -30.33 -11.85 26.75
N LYS A 214 -29.52 -12.91 26.84
CA LYS A 214 -28.38 -13.13 25.93
C LYS A 214 -28.84 -13.36 24.49
N THR A 215 -29.96 -14.06 24.31
CA THR A 215 -30.58 -14.29 23.01
C THR A 215 -31.08 -12.97 22.43
N LEU A 216 -31.92 -12.24 23.17
CA LEU A 216 -32.48 -10.96 22.74
C LEU A 216 -31.39 -9.92 22.42
N ARG A 217 -30.32 -9.84 23.23
CA ARG A 217 -29.17 -8.98 22.94
C ARG A 217 -28.48 -9.38 21.63
N ARG A 218 -28.26 -10.68 21.39
CA ARG A 218 -27.64 -11.14 20.14
C ARG A 218 -28.51 -10.77 18.94
N ASP A 219 -29.81 -11.02 19.04
CA ASP A 219 -30.77 -10.76 17.96
C ASP A 219 -30.87 -9.24 17.67
N ALA A 220 -30.81 -8.39 18.72
CA ALA A 220 -30.73 -6.94 18.56
C ALA A 220 -29.47 -6.49 17.80
N ILE A 221 -28.31 -7.08 18.12
CA ILE A 221 -27.03 -6.74 17.47
C ILE A 221 -26.99 -7.22 16.02
N GLU A 222 -27.56 -8.39 15.73
CA GLU A 222 -27.70 -8.92 14.37
C GLU A 222 -28.60 -8.00 13.53
N ALA A 223 -29.81 -7.69 14.03
CA ALA A 223 -30.73 -6.76 13.38
C ALA A 223 -30.12 -5.37 13.18
N LEU A 224 -29.38 -4.85 14.16
CA LEU A 224 -28.70 -3.55 14.05
C LEU A 224 -27.65 -3.58 12.93
N THR A 225 -26.94 -4.69 12.79
CA THR A 225 -25.92 -4.86 11.76
C THR A 225 -26.54 -4.83 10.37
N GLU A 226 -27.63 -5.57 10.17
CA GLU A 226 -28.38 -5.55 8.90
C GLU A 226 -28.92 -4.15 8.58
N ALA A 227 -29.56 -3.50 9.55
CA ALA A 227 -30.10 -2.16 9.39
C ALA A 227 -29.01 -1.12 9.04
N ARG A 228 -27.82 -1.24 9.64
CA ARG A 228 -26.67 -0.36 9.32
C ARG A 228 -26.15 -0.58 7.91
N ILE A 229 -26.09 -1.82 7.44
CA ILE A 229 -25.67 -2.15 6.07
C ILE A 229 -26.68 -1.58 5.06
N GLU A 230 -27.98 -1.69 5.34
CA GLU A 230 -29.04 -1.16 4.48
C GLU A 230 -29.03 0.37 4.45
N ALA A 231 -28.86 1.01 5.61
CA ALA A 231 -28.80 2.46 5.74
C ALA A 231 -27.48 3.08 5.20
N HIS A 232 -26.46 2.25 4.92
CA HIS A 232 -25.15 2.76 4.48
C HIS A 232 -25.28 3.56 3.19
N PRO A 233 -24.87 4.85 3.18
CA PRO A 233 -25.03 5.70 2.02
C PRO A 233 -24.17 5.19 0.86
N ARG A 234 -24.80 4.83 -0.25
CA ARG A 234 -24.09 4.46 -1.47
C ARG A 234 -23.75 5.71 -2.27
N GLY A 235 -22.46 6.01 -2.36
CA GLY A 235 -21.98 7.09 -3.23
C GLY A 235 -22.37 6.85 -4.68
N GLY A 236 -23.04 7.81 -5.30
CA GLY A 236 -23.29 7.82 -6.75
C GLY A 236 -22.17 8.52 -7.50
N ARG A 237 -21.94 8.12 -8.76
CA ARG A 237 -21.12 8.93 -9.67
C ARG A 237 -21.80 10.28 -9.84
N LYS A 238 -21.06 11.38 -9.67
CA LYS A 238 -21.57 12.72 -10.00
C LYS A 238 -22.01 12.75 -11.46
N ALA A 239 -23.16 13.38 -11.73
CA ALA A 239 -23.63 13.58 -13.09
C ALA A 239 -22.57 14.34 -13.90
N GLU A 240 -22.44 13.97 -15.16
CA GLU A 240 -21.57 14.69 -16.10
C GLU A 240 -22.16 16.07 -16.39
N THR A 241 -21.31 17.08 -16.59
CA THR A 241 -21.77 18.43 -16.95
C THR A 241 -22.35 18.44 -18.36
N THR A 242 -23.33 19.31 -18.61
CA THR A 242 -23.88 19.56 -19.96
C THR A 242 -23.60 21.02 -20.34
N PRO A 243 -22.82 21.30 -21.40
CA PRO A 243 -22.18 20.34 -22.31
C PRO A 243 -21.04 19.54 -21.66
N PRO A 244 -20.64 18.39 -22.26
CA PRO A 244 -19.49 17.63 -21.82
C PRO A 244 -18.22 18.49 -21.74
N PRO A 245 -17.33 18.26 -20.76
CA PRO A 245 -16.06 18.97 -20.72
C PRO A 245 -15.22 18.67 -21.96
N VAL A 246 -14.46 19.64 -22.45
CA VAL A 246 -13.61 19.47 -23.64
C VAL A 246 -12.23 18.95 -23.21
N TYR A 247 -11.73 17.92 -23.91
CA TYR A 247 -10.40 17.37 -23.70
C TYR A 247 -9.33 18.38 -24.18
N PRO A 248 -8.18 18.53 -23.48
CA PRO A 248 -7.19 19.55 -23.83
C PRO A 248 -6.57 19.40 -25.23
N GLU A 249 -6.48 18.18 -25.74
CA GLU A 249 -5.87 17.85 -27.04
C GLU A 249 -6.95 17.49 -28.06
N SER A 250 -6.83 18.02 -29.29
CA SER A 250 -7.74 17.67 -30.40
C SER A 250 -7.28 16.46 -31.21
N HIS A 251 -6.02 16.03 -31.04
CA HIS A 251 -5.43 14.85 -31.66
C HIS A 251 -4.74 14.00 -30.60
N LEU A 252 -5.17 12.75 -30.48
CA LEU A 252 -4.53 11.75 -29.62
C LEU A 252 -3.72 10.77 -30.47
N SER A 253 -2.44 10.64 -30.15
CA SER A 253 -1.56 9.62 -30.75
C SER A 253 -1.73 8.26 -30.08
N PHE A 254 -1.02 7.24 -30.58
CA PHE A 254 -1.00 5.89 -30.00
C PHE A 254 -0.67 5.87 -28.49
N LEU A 255 0.03 6.90 -27.98
CA LEU A 255 0.38 7.07 -26.57
C LEU A 255 -0.84 7.21 -25.65
N ALA A 256 -1.99 7.62 -26.18
CA ALA A 256 -3.23 7.74 -25.40
C ALA A 256 -3.93 6.39 -25.15
N ASN A 257 -3.43 5.30 -25.74
CA ASN A 257 -3.97 3.94 -25.61
C ASN A 257 -5.50 3.85 -25.82
N VAL A 258 -6.00 4.57 -26.83
CA VAL A 258 -7.43 4.54 -27.19
C VAL A 258 -7.71 3.30 -28.04
N TYR A 259 -7.83 2.16 -27.38
CA TYR A 259 -7.86 0.86 -28.05
C TYR A 259 -9.24 0.43 -28.58
N ASN A 260 -10.32 0.72 -27.83
CA ASN A 260 -11.67 0.23 -28.15
C ASN A 260 -12.65 1.34 -28.54
N GLN A 261 -13.76 0.96 -29.19
CA GLN A 261 -14.76 1.91 -29.68
C GLN A 261 -15.37 2.76 -28.56
N LYS A 262 -15.62 2.20 -27.36
CA LYS A 262 -16.19 2.97 -26.25
C LYS A 262 -15.26 4.09 -25.79
N ALA A 263 -13.95 3.85 -25.82
CA ALA A 263 -12.95 4.87 -25.54
C ALA A 263 -12.91 5.93 -26.64
N ARG A 264 -12.97 5.54 -27.93
CA ARG A 264 -13.08 6.47 -29.06
C ARG A 264 -14.30 7.38 -28.95
N ASP A 265 -15.47 6.80 -28.68
CA ASP A 265 -16.74 7.53 -28.51
C ASP A 265 -16.67 8.53 -27.35
N PHE A 266 -16.00 8.14 -26.25
CA PHE A 266 -15.75 9.02 -25.11
C PHE A 266 -14.92 10.23 -25.54
N TYR A 267 -13.75 10.03 -26.15
CA TYR A 267 -12.88 11.14 -26.55
C TYR A 267 -13.52 12.04 -27.62
N HIS A 268 -14.24 11.48 -28.58
CA HIS A 268 -15.01 12.27 -29.56
C HIS A 268 -16.10 13.12 -28.90
N ARG A 269 -16.84 12.57 -27.92
CA ARG A 269 -17.80 13.35 -27.12
C ARG A 269 -17.15 14.52 -26.40
N HIS A 270 -15.89 14.36 -26.01
CA HIS A 270 -15.07 15.39 -25.36
C HIS A 270 -14.28 16.28 -26.36
N GLY A 271 -14.66 16.29 -27.64
CA GLY A 271 -14.12 17.24 -28.62
C GLY A 271 -12.81 16.82 -29.31
N VAL A 272 -12.30 15.62 -29.03
CA VAL A 272 -11.15 15.06 -29.77
C VAL A 272 -11.59 14.75 -31.20
N GLN A 273 -10.81 15.22 -32.18
CA GLN A 273 -11.14 15.11 -33.60
C GLN A 273 -10.43 13.92 -34.25
N LEU A 274 -9.15 13.72 -33.93
CA LEU A 274 -8.34 12.65 -34.50
C LEU A 274 -7.78 11.75 -33.41
N ILE A 275 -7.89 10.44 -33.60
CA ILE A 275 -7.46 9.44 -32.63
C ILE A 275 -6.73 8.35 -33.40
N ASP A 276 -5.41 8.29 -33.26
CA ASP A 276 -4.59 7.25 -33.84
C ASP A 276 -4.88 5.90 -33.17
N ALA A 277 -4.55 4.80 -33.85
CA ALA A 277 -4.67 3.48 -33.26
C ALA A 277 -3.74 3.34 -32.05
N ALA A 278 -4.24 2.72 -30.98
CA ALA A 278 -3.38 2.32 -29.87
C ALA A 278 -2.29 1.36 -30.35
N TYR A 279 -1.14 1.35 -29.68
CA TYR A 279 0.02 0.57 -30.12
C TYR A 279 -0.31 -0.94 -30.22
N GLU A 280 -1.13 -1.43 -29.29
CA GLU A 280 -1.61 -2.81 -29.21
C GLU A 280 -2.55 -3.21 -30.37
N ALA A 281 -3.01 -2.25 -31.19
CA ALA A 281 -3.82 -2.54 -32.37
C ALA A 281 -2.99 -3.04 -33.57
N HIS A 282 -1.67 -3.14 -33.42
CA HIS A 282 -0.73 -3.64 -34.43
C HIS A 282 -0.67 -2.80 -35.73
N GLU A 283 -1.19 -1.57 -35.72
CA GLU A 283 -1.14 -0.66 -36.87
C GLU A 283 0.19 0.11 -36.96
N GLU A 284 0.89 0.29 -35.83
CA GLU A 284 2.19 0.98 -35.74
C GLU A 284 3.36 0.00 -35.89
N THR A 285 3.70 -0.30 -37.14
CA THR A 285 4.80 -1.23 -37.49
C THR A 285 6.20 -0.60 -37.47
N GLY A 286 6.27 0.73 -37.31
CA GLY A 286 7.51 1.52 -37.35
C GLY A 286 8.29 1.53 -36.03
N GLU A 287 9.39 2.29 -36.02
CA GLU A 287 10.09 2.64 -34.78
C GLU A 287 9.39 3.79 -34.07
N VAL A 288 8.90 3.54 -32.87
CA VAL A 288 8.17 4.53 -32.06
C VAL A 288 8.72 4.62 -30.64
N PRO A 289 8.48 5.73 -29.92
CA PRO A 289 8.75 5.79 -28.48
C PRO A 289 7.89 4.78 -27.72
N VAL A 290 8.52 3.75 -27.15
CA VAL A 290 7.86 2.76 -26.29
C VAL A 290 7.97 3.13 -24.81
N MET A 291 8.86 4.07 -24.48
CA MET A 291 8.96 4.67 -23.16
C MET A 291 9.47 6.12 -23.30
N ILE A 292 8.77 7.05 -22.66
CA ILE A 292 9.15 8.46 -22.57
C ILE A 292 9.40 8.74 -21.09
N THR A 293 10.61 9.20 -20.74
CA THR A 293 11.00 9.43 -19.35
C THR A 293 11.76 10.73 -19.19
N LYS A 294 11.56 11.40 -18.06
CA LYS A 294 12.37 12.57 -17.68
C LYS A 294 13.76 12.15 -17.18
N HIS A 295 13.94 10.90 -16.72
CA HIS A 295 15.27 10.39 -16.41
C HIS A 295 16.10 10.32 -17.70
N CYS A 296 17.30 10.91 -17.69
CA CYS A 296 18.07 11.13 -18.90
C CYS A 296 19.51 10.68 -18.70
N LEU A 297 19.92 9.63 -19.41
CA LEU A 297 21.28 9.09 -19.30
C LEU A 297 22.34 10.09 -19.73
N ARG A 298 22.05 10.98 -20.69
CA ARG A 298 22.96 12.09 -21.00
C ARG A 298 23.20 12.98 -19.79
N PHE A 299 22.19 13.25 -18.98
CA PHE A 299 22.36 14.04 -17.77
C PHE A 299 23.16 13.26 -16.71
N SER A 300 22.83 11.98 -16.48
CA SER A 300 23.53 11.13 -15.51
C SER A 300 25.02 10.90 -15.84
N PHE A 301 25.39 10.91 -17.12
CA PHE A 301 26.78 10.73 -17.56
C PHE A 301 27.51 12.06 -17.86
N ASN A 302 26.98 13.21 -17.46
CA ASN A 302 27.56 14.55 -17.71
C ASN A 302 27.74 14.89 -19.21
N LEU A 303 26.82 14.40 -20.04
CA LEU A 303 26.75 14.57 -21.50
C LEU A 303 25.57 15.46 -21.92
N CYS A 304 24.89 16.11 -20.97
CA CYS A 304 23.73 16.96 -21.23
C CYS A 304 24.18 18.38 -21.66
N PRO A 305 23.67 18.90 -22.79
CA PRO A 305 24.01 20.24 -23.24
C PRO A 305 23.49 21.33 -22.29
N LYS A 306 22.45 21.05 -21.49
CA LYS A 306 21.96 21.99 -20.47
C LYS A 306 22.93 22.12 -19.28
N GLN A 307 23.68 21.07 -18.93
CA GLN A 307 24.74 21.11 -17.91
C GLN A 307 26.02 21.79 -18.46
N ALA A 308 26.25 21.70 -19.77
CA ALA A 308 27.43 22.24 -20.45
C ALA A 308 27.45 23.78 -20.60
N LYS A 309 26.33 24.47 -20.32
CA LYS A 309 26.25 25.94 -20.48
C LYS A 309 27.19 26.61 -19.46
N GLY A 310 28.30 27.17 -19.96
CA GLY A 310 29.28 27.92 -19.15
C GLY A 310 30.46 27.10 -18.61
N VAL A 311 30.53 25.79 -18.90
CA VAL A 311 31.62 24.91 -18.42
C VAL A 311 32.47 24.43 -19.59
N THR A 312 33.73 24.84 -19.63
CA THR A 312 34.72 24.36 -20.61
C THR A 312 35.08 22.89 -20.35
N GLY A 313 34.89 22.02 -21.35
CA GLY A 313 35.29 20.60 -21.30
C GLY A 313 34.15 19.58 -21.49
N VAL A 314 32.88 20.01 -21.53
CA VAL A 314 31.76 19.09 -21.73
C VAL A 314 31.62 18.71 -23.22
N ARG A 315 31.70 17.41 -23.53
CA ARG A 315 31.50 16.89 -24.90
C ARG A 315 30.05 17.12 -25.34
N THR A 316 29.81 18.10 -26.21
CA THR A 316 28.48 18.42 -26.75
C THR A 316 28.05 17.47 -27.87
N LYS A 317 29.02 16.90 -28.61
CA LYS A 317 28.79 15.88 -29.63
C LYS A 317 28.90 14.49 -28.98
N VAL A 318 27.74 13.90 -28.72
CA VAL A 318 27.61 12.60 -28.06
C VAL A 318 27.18 11.58 -29.10
N ALA A 319 27.81 10.41 -29.11
CA ALA A 319 27.38 9.31 -29.97
C ALA A 319 25.94 8.88 -29.61
N PRO A 320 25.17 8.32 -30.56
CA PRO A 320 23.89 7.69 -30.24
C PRO A 320 24.05 6.70 -29.09
N MET A 321 23.14 6.74 -28.12
CA MET A 321 23.13 5.78 -27.01
C MET A 321 22.11 4.69 -27.31
N GLN A 322 22.40 3.48 -26.85
CA GLN A 322 21.53 2.33 -26.97
C GLN A 322 21.45 1.60 -25.63
N LEU A 323 20.29 1.03 -25.33
CA LEU A 323 20.13 0.05 -24.27
C LEU A 323 20.29 -1.34 -24.88
N VAL A 324 21.18 -2.14 -24.31
CA VAL A 324 21.44 -3.51 -24.75
C VAL A 324 21.04 -4.46 -23.63
N HIS A 325 20.14 -5.39 -23.93
CA HIS A 325 19.69 -6.40 -22.98
C HIS A 325 19.56 -7.75 -23.70
N GLY A 326 20.56 -8.63 -23.51
CA GLY A 326 20.70 -9.84 -24.32
C GLY A 326 20.85 -9.50 -25.80
N ASP A 327 19.96 -10.06 -26.63
CA ASP A 327 19.93 -9.82 -28.07
C ASP A 327 19.11 -8.58 -28.49
N GLU A 328 18.55 -7.85 -27.53
CA GLU A 328 17.75 -6.65 -27.79
C GLU A 328 18.61 -5.38 -27.73
N VAL A 329 18.48 -4.55 -28.76
CA VAL A 329 19.11 -3.23 -28.84
C VAL A 329 18.03 -2.19 -29.07
N LEU A 330 17.82 -1.31 -28.08
CA LEU A 330 16.86 -0.21 -28.14
C LEU A 330 17.60 1.12 -28.27
N THR A 331 17.23 1.93 -29.26
CA THR A 331 17.88 3.21 -29.52
C THR A 331 17.31 4.29 -28.61
N LEU A 332 18.17 5.14 -28.06
CA LEU A 332 17.76 6.27 -27.24
C LEU A 332 17.75 7.56 -28.04
N LYS A 333 16.60 8.24 -28.07
CA LYS A 333 16.46 9.62 -28.57
C LYS A 333 16.31 10.57 -27.40
N PHE A 334 16.87 11.77 -27.52
CA PHE A 334 16.89 12.76 -26.44
C PHE A 334 16.27 14.07 -26.92
N ASP A 335 15.06 14.37 -26.46
CA ASP A 335 14.43 15.66 -26.71
C ASP A 335 14.77 16.63 -25.57
N CYS A 336 15.73 17.51 -25.84
CA CYS A 336 16.22 18.46 -24.85
C CYS A 336 15.19 19.57 -24.54
N LYS A 337 14.19 19.82 -25.39
CA LYS A 337 13.21 20.89 -25.17
C LYS A 337 12.26 20.56 -24.00
N PRO A 338 11.47 19.48 -24.03
CA PRO A 338 10.69 19.01 -22.88
C PRO A 338 11.55 18.25 -21.85
N CYS A 339 12.85 18.07 -22.11
CA CYS A 339 13.81 17.37 -21.25
C CYS A 339 13.46 15.88 -21.07
N GLU A 340 13.28 15.18 -22.18
CA GLU A 340 12.86 13.79 -22.24
C GLU A 340 13.91 12.90 -22.91
N MET A 341 14.00 11.67 -22.43
CA MET A 341 14.66 10.57 -23.09
C MET A 341 13.58 9.60 -23.58
N HIS A 342 13.62 9.27 -24.85
CA HIS A 342 12.71 8.35 -25.51
C HIS A 342 13.46 7.06 -25.79
N VAL A 343 12.95 5.95 -25.27
CA VAL A 343 13.38 4.62 -25.66
C VAL A 343 12.60 4.24 -26.90
N ILE A 344 13.32 4.09 -28.01
CA ILE A 344 12.73 3.77 -29.30
C ILE A 344 12.76 2.26 -29.47
N GLY A 345 11.58 1.70 -29.73
CA GLY A 345 11.38 0.29 -29.99
C GLY A 345 10.58 0.09 -31.27
N LYS A 346 10.62 -1.15 -31.76
CA LYS A 346 9.83 -1.62 -32.89
C LYS A 346 9.09 -2.88 -32.47
N MET A 347 7.82 -3.00 -32.85
CA MET A 347 7.08 -4.23 -32.60
C MET A 347 7.75 -5.41 -33.32
N LYS A 348 7.90 -6.53 -32.61
CA LYS A 348 8.50 -7.74 -33.20
C LYS A 348 7.50 -8.38 -34.17
N GLY A 349 8.01 -8.94 -35.27
CA GLY A 349 7.17 -9.56 -36.31
C GLY A 349 6.18 -10.59 -35.75
N HIS A 350 6.66 -11.52 -34.92
CA HIS A 350 5.79 -12.55 -34.32
C HIS A 350 4.69 -11.99 -33.41
N ILE A 351 4.82 -10.76 -32.91
CA ILE A 351 3.76 -10.10 -32.12
C ILE A 351 2.65 -9.59 -33.04
N LEU A 352 3.00 -9.08 -34.22
CA LEU A 352 2.01 -8.65 -35.24
C LEU A 352 1.12 -9.82 -35.68
N ASP A 353 1.67 -11.03 -35.67
CA ASP A 353 0.97 -12.27 -36.02
C ASP A 353 0.07 -12.80 -34.89
N LEU A 354 0.17 -12.24 -33.67
CA LEU A 354 -0.70 -12.64 -32.55
C LEU A 354 -2.10 -12.04 -32.71
N PRO A 355 -3.13 -12.75 -32.19
CA PRO A 355 -4.48 -12.18 -32.11
C PRO A 355 -4.50 -10.86 -31.34
N LEU A 356 -5.19 -9.87 -31.89
CA LEU A 356 -5.39 -8.59 -31.22
C LEU A 356 -6.03 -8.77 -29.84
N PRO A 357 -5.55 -8.07 -28.79
CA PRO A 357 -6.15 -8.11 -27.47
C PRO A 357 -7.67 -7.88 -27.51
N GLY A 358 -8.45 -8.73 -26.84
CA GLY A 358 -9.91 -8.65 -26.81
C GLY A 358 -10.64 -9.13 -28.08
N SER A 359 -9.92 -9.54 -29.12
CA SER A 359 -10.53 -10.22 -30.28
C SER A 359 -11.07 -11.60 -29.91
N ALA A 360 -11.99 -12.14 -30.71
CA ALA A 360 -12.51 -13.49 -30.50
C ALA A 360 -11.40 -14.56 -30.54
N ALA A 361 -10.37 -14.36 -31.38
CA ALA A 361 -9.20 -15.24 -31.46
C ALA A 361 -8.27 -15.12 -30.23
N ALA A 362 -8.25 -13.97 -29.54
CA ALA A 362 -7.50 -13.83 -28.28
C ALA A 362 -8.17 -14.54 -27.09
N LYS A 363 -9.50 -14.77 -27.15
CA LYS A 363 -10.26 -15.43 -26.07
C LYS A 363 -9.87 -16.89 -25.85
N SER A 364 -9.29 -17.55 -26.85
CA SER A 364 -8.77 -18.91 -26.71
C SER A 364 -7.35 -18.98 -26.14
N VAL A 365 -6.64 -17.85 -26.06
CA VAL A 365 -5.22 -17.77 -25.69
C VAL A 365 -5.01 -17.14 -24.31
N VAL A 366 -5.85 -16.17 -23.94
CA VAL A 366 -5.79 -15.48 -22.64
C VAL A 366 -7.08 -15.76 -21.88
N GLY A 367 -6.97 -16.07 -20.58
CA GLY A 367 -8.14 -16.31 -19.72
C GLY A 367 -9.16 -15.18 -19.83
N HIS A 368 -10.29 -15.46 -20.48
CA HIS A 368 -11.37 -14.51 -20.68
C HIS A 368 -12.44 -14.72 -19.61
N ILE A 369 -12.72 -13.70 -18.82
CA ILE A 369 -13.88 -13.67 -17.91
C ILE A 369 -14.97 -12.86 -18.59
N THR A 370 -16.11 -13.49 -18.89
CA THR A 370 -17.28 -12.78 -19.43
C THR A 370 -17.85 -11.82 -18.37
N PRO A 371 -18.60 -10.76 -18.74
CA PRO A 371 -19.36 -9.97 -17.78
C PRO A 371 -20.26 -10.83 -16.88
N GLU A 372 -20.84 -11.90 -17.42
CA GLU A 372 -21.63 -12.88 -16.66
C GLU A 372 -20.76 -13.64 -15.64
N ASP A 373 -19.55 -14.06 -16.00
CA ASP A 373 -18.60 -14.71 -15.10
C ASP A 373 -18.04 -13.75 -14.04
N LEU A 374 -17.78 -12.49 -14.43
CA LEU A 374 -17.46 -11.39 -13.52
C LEU A 374 -18.61 -11.20 -12.53
N LEU A 375 -19.87 -11.19 -12.97
CA LEU A 375 -21.03 -11.05 -12.09
C LEU A 375 -21.21 -12.26 -11.16
N LYS A 376 -20.88 -13.48 -11.61
CA LYS A 376 -20.83 -14.67 -10.74
C LYS A 376 -19.81 -14.53 -9.61
N THR A 377 -18.63 -13.97 -9.91
CA THR A 377 -17.59 -13.70 -8.90
C THR A 377 -17.86 -12.47 -8.04
N ALA A 378 -18.52 -11.44 -8.60
CA ALA A 378 -18.84 -10.19 -7.92
C ALA A 378 -19.94 -10.36 -6.85
N ARG A 379 -20.78 -11.40 -6.96
CA ARG A 379 -21.86 -11.71 -6.00
C ARG A 379 -21.42 -12.49 -4.75
N GLN A 380 -20.13 -12.66 -4.50
CA GLN A 380 -19.63 -13.30 -3.27
C GLN A 380 -18.97 -12.35 -2.26
N ARG A 381 -19.30 -11.05 -2.28
CA ARG A 381 -19.19 -10.26 -1.06
C ARG A 381 -20.51 -10.37 -0.31
N SER A 382 -20.59 -11.38 0.55
CA SER A 382 -21.42 -11.26 1.76
C SER A 382 -21.11 -9.90 2.37
N PRO A 383 -22.12 -9.10 2.75
CA PRO A 383 -21.86 -7.84 3.40
C PRO A 383 -21.11 -8.13 4.70
N HIS A 384 -19.87 -7.66 4.79
CA HIS A 384 -19.07 -7.70 6.01
C HIS A 384 -19.49 -6.58 6.95
#